data_AF-A0A7R9WSH3-F1
#
_entry.id   AF-A0A7R9WSH3-F1
#
_cell.length_a   1.000
_cell.length_b   1.000
_cell.length_c   1.000
_cell.angle_alpha   90.00
_cell.angle_beta   90.00
_cell.angle_gamma   90.00
#
_symmetry.space_group_name_H-M   'P 1'
#
loop_
_entity.id
_entity.type
_entity.pdbx_description
1 polymer ?
#
loop_
_entity_poly.entity_id
_entity_poly.type
_entity_poly.pdbx_seq_one_letter_code
_entity_poly.pdbx_strand_id
1 'polypeptide(L)'
;INDIYRGNNNGVLADVELNTKIVEASRAAVRALVDQSTDASGRVKEVTSVFDEMGAVFGSMFGQKKPYTKAIINAGFPDIEEDRLEGVIKYLEFCLKQVVANNELPGIMELLNGQFLMPAPGGDPIRNPDVLPTGRNMHAL
;
A
#
# COMPACT_ATOMS: atom_id res chain seq x y z
N ILE A 1 16.22 5.05 14.38
CA ILE A 1 14.74 4.94 14.46
C ILE A 1 14.26 4.51 15.85
N ASN A 2 14.85 3.48 16.48
CA ASN A 2 14.43 3.02 17.82
C ASN A 2 14.54 4.08 18.91
N ASP A 3 15.55 4.95 18.83
CA ASP A 3 15.72 6.04 19.81
C ASP A 3 14.62 7.10 19.68
N ILE A 4 14.16 7.40 18.45
CA ILE A 4 13.02 8.29 18.20
C ILE A 4 11.74 7.69 18.81
N TYR A 5 11.51 6.39 18.66
CA TYR A 5 10.34 5.75 19.26
C TYR A 5 10.39 5.73 20.79
N ARG A 6 11.57 5.50 21.37
CA ARG A 6 11.76 5.58 22.83
C ARG A 6 11.56 7.01 23.34
N GLY A 7 12.14 8.00 22.67
CA GLY A 7 11.98 9.41 22.99
C GLY A 7 10.52 9.87 22.89
N ASN A 8 9.82 9.44 21.84
CA ASN A 8 8.38 9.66 21.68
C ASN A 8 7.57 9.07 22.85
N ASN A 9 7.87 7.84 23.27
CA ASN A 9 7.21 7.22 24.42
C ASN A 9 7.52 7.93 25.75
N ASN A 10 8.70 8.52 25.85
CA ASN A 10 9.14 9.29 27.02
C ASN A 10 8.67 10.77 26.99
N GLY A 11 7.94 11.20 25.95
CA GLY A 11 7.42 12.56 25.83
C GLY A 11 8.48 13.62 25.48
N VAL A 12 9.62 13.21 24.90
CA VAL A 12 10.64 14.16 24.41
C VAL A 12 10.07 14.89 23.19
N LEU A 13 9.78 16.18 23.33
CA LEU A 13 9.06 16.97 22.31
C LEU A 13 9.67 16.82 20.90
N ALA A 14 10.99 16.94 20.77
CA ALA A 14 11.67 16.82 19.48
C ALA A 14 11.45 15.45 18.81
N ASP A 15 11.44 14.37 19.59
CA ASP A 15 11.21 13.02 19.07
C ASP A 15 9.73 12.78 18.73
N VAL A 16 8.81 13.38 19.50
CA VAL A 16 7.36 13.34 19.23
C VAL A 16 7.02 14.07 17.93
N GLU A 17 7.58 15.28 17.74
CA GLU A 17 7.41 16.07 16.52
C GLU A 17 8.01 15.35 15.30
N LEU A 18 9.21 14.78 15.45
CA LEU A 18 9.85 14.03 14.38
C LEU A 18 9.06 12.77 14.02
N ASN A 19 8.57 12.02 15.00
CA ASN A 19 7.71 10.85 14.77
C ASN A 19 6.42 11.25 14.03
N THR A 20 5.79 12.35 14.45
CA THR A 20 4.59 12.89 13.78
C THR A 20 4.87 13.23 12.32
N LYS A 21 5.99 13.91 12.05
CA LYS A 21 6.41 14.26 10.69
C LYS A 21 6.65 13.03 9.81
N ILE A 22 7.26 11.97 10.37
CA ILE A 22 7.46 10.69 9.66
C ILE A 22 6.12 10.02 9.33
N VAL A 23 5.17 10.03 10.27
CA VAL A 23 3.82 9.47 10.06
C VAL A 23 3.07 10.23 8.97
N GLU A 24 3.15 11.56 8.96
CA GLU A 24 2.51 12.40 7.93
C GLU A 24 3.13 12.18 6.55
N ALA A 25 4.46 12.10 6.46
CA ALA A 25 5.16 11.77 5.21
C ALA A 25 4.73 10.40 4.68
N SER A 26 4.63 9.40 5.56
CA SER A 26 4.18 8.05 5.21
C SER A 26 2.75 8.06 4.66
N ARG A 27 1.84 8.80 5.31
CA ARG A 27 0.45 8.98 4.83
C ARG A 27 0.40 9.66 3.47
N ALA A 28 1.19 10.70 3.26
CA ALA A 28 1.24 11.42 1.99
C ALA A 28 1.77 10.54 0.84
N ALA A 29 2.82 9.76 1.09
CA ALA A 29 3.36 8.81 0.12
C ALA A 29 2.35 7.72 -0.28
N VAL A 30 1.70 7.09 0.71
CA VAL A 30 0.71 6.03 0.44
C VAL A 30 -0.49 6.59 -0.32
N ARG A 31 -0.95 7.81 0.00
CA ARG A 31 -2.01 8.48 -0.79
C ARG A 31 -1.57 8.70 -2.23
N ALA A 32 -0.38 9.25 -2.45
CA ALA A 32 0.14 9.47 -3.79
C ALA A 32 0.28 8.17 -4.60
N LEU A 33 0.60 7.05 -3.94
CA LEU A 33 0.60 5.72 -4.56
C LEU A 33 -0.81 5.28 -4.97
N VAL A 34 -1.80 5.42 -4.09
CA VAL A 34 -3.19 5.06 -4.39
C VAL A 34 -3.75 5.94 -5.49
N ASP A 35 -3.54 7.26 -5.43
CA ASP A 35 -4.00 8.21 -6.43
C ASP A 35 -3.43 7.90 -7.83
N GLN A 36 -2.16 7.46 -7.89
CA GLN A 36 -1.53 6.98 -9.13
C GLN A 36 -2.17 5.68 -9.63
N SER A 37 -2.64 4.83 -8.72
CA SER A 37 -3.21 3.51 -9.03
C SER A 37 -4.72 3.56 -9.34
N THR A 38 -5.39 4.70 -9.11
CA THR A 38 -6.81 4.90 -9.34
C THR A 38 -7.10 5.66 -10.64
N ASP A 39 -8.14 5.26 -11.36
CA ASP A 39 -8.66 6.00 -12.52
C ASP A 39 -9.58 7.17 -12.11
N ALA A 40 -10.01 7.98 -13.09
CA ALA A 40 -10.93 9.10 -12.87
C ALA A 40 -12.30 8.71 -12.27
N SER A 41 -12.62 7.41 -12.23
CA SER A 41 -13.84 6.86 -11.61
C SER A 41 -13.57 6.28 -10.21
N GLY A 42 -12.36 6.43 -9.67
CA GLY A 42 -11.95 5.93 -8.36
C GLY A 42 -11.72 4.41 -8.32
N ARG A 43 -11.65 3.74 -9.48
CA ARG A 43 -11.37 2.30 -9.55
C ARG A 43 -9.86 2.07 -9.64
N VAL A 44 -9.38 1.11 -8.87
CA VAL A 44 -7.98 0.67 -8.98
C VAL A 44 -7.80 -0.05 -10.30
N LYS A 45 -6.90 0.46 -11.14
CA LYS A 45 -6.60 -0.14 -12.45
C LYS A 45 -5.77 -1.40 -12.18
N GLU A 46 -6.33 -2.59 -12.43
CA GLU A 46 -5.69 -3.88 -12.09
C GLU A 46 -4.35 -4.15 -12.80
N VAL A 47 -4.00 -3.33 -13.79
CA VAL A 47 -2.79 -3.48 -14.59
C VAL A 47 -2.26 -2.08 -14.88
N THR A 48 -1.10 -1.74 -14.30
CA THR A 48 -0.23 -0.67 -14.81
C THR A 48 0.01 -1.03 -16.27
N SER A 49 -0.63 -0.32 -17.20
CA SER A 49 -0.51 -0.72 -18.60
C SER A 49 0.94 -0.55 -19.05
N VAL A 50 1.38 -1.31 -20.06
CA VAL A 50 2.72 -1.13 -20.65
C VAL A 50 2.95 0.33 -21.04
N PHE A 51 1.89 1.06 -21.38
CA PHE A 51 1.92 2.50 -21.64
C PHE A 51 2.15 3.36 -20.38
N ASP A 52 1.55 2.99 -19.24
CA ASP A 52 1.77 3.64 -17.94
C ASP A 52 3.20 3.40 -17.45
N GLU A 53 3.73 2.18 -17.65
CA GLU A 53 5.14 1.85 -17.39
C GLU A 53 6.08 2.62 -18.32
N MET A 54 5.78 2.68 -19.63
CA MET A 54 6.58 3.47 -20.58
C MET A 54 6.56 4.97 -20.25
N GLY A 55 5.41 5.50 -19.82
CA GLY A 55 5.28 6.89 -19.37
C GLY A 55 6.07 7.17 -18.09
N ALA A 56 6.08 6.23 -17.13
CA ALA A 56 6.91 6.32 -15.93
C ALA A 56 8.41 6.25 -16.25
N VAL A 57 8.82 5.37 -17.17
CA VAL A 57 10.21 5.26 -17.65
C VAL A 57 10.62 6.52 -18.39
N PHE A 58 9.81 7.04 -19.30
CA PHE A 58 10.05 8.30 -20.00
C PHE A 58 10.14 9.47 -19.00
N GLY A 59 9.23 9.54 -18.03
CA GLY A 59 9.29 10.51 -16.95
C GLY A 59 10.60 10.43 -16.16
N SER A 60 11.01 9.24 -15.76
CA SER A 60 12.28 9.02 -15.05
C SER A 60 13.50 9.45 -15.86
N MET A 61 13.47 9.26 -17.19
CA MET A 61 14.52 9.70 -18.11
C MET A 61 14.60 11.22 -18.26
N PHE A 62 13.47 11.92 -18.07
CA PHE A 62 13.39 13.40 -18.00
C PHE A 62 13.56 13.94 -16.57
N GLY A 63 14.00 13.12 -15.61
CA GLY A 63 14.23 13.53 -14.22
C GLY A 63 12.96 13.72 -13.39
N GLN A 64 11.79 13.29 -13.88
CA GLN A 64 10.57 13.27 -13.09
C GLN A 64 10.62 12.13 -12.07
N LYS A 65 10.73 12.51 -10.80
CA LYS A 65 10.58 11.57 -9.68
C LYS A 65 9.15 11.02 -9.60
N LYS A 66 9.00 9.80 -9.08
CA LYS A 66 7.70 9.14 -8.87
C LYS A 66 6.82 9.93 -7.88
N PRO A 67 5.49 9.89 -7.98
CA PRO A 67 4.58 10.69 -7.14
C PRO A 67 4.80 10.53 -5.64
N TYR A 68 4.95 9.28 -5.17
CA TYR A 68 5.22 8.98 -3.76
C TYR A 68 6.60 9.47 -3.30
N THR A 69 7.63 9.40 -4.15
CA THR A 69 8.97 9.94 -3.84
C THR A 69 8.92 11.46 -3.74
N LYS A 70 8.20 12.13 -4.66
CA LYS A 70 7.96 13.58 -4.58
C LYS A 70 7.23 13.94 -3.29
N ALA A 71 6.22 13.17 -2.89
CA ALA A 71 5.49 13.41 -1.64
C ALA A 71 6.41 13.34 -0.41
N ILE A 72 7.34 12.39 -0.36
CA ILE A 72 8.30 12.25 0.76
C ILE A 72 9.30 13.41 0.78
N ILE A 73 9.82 13.80 -0.38
CA ILE A 73 10.73 14.95 -0.51
C ILE A 73 10.03 16.23 -0.04
N ASN A 74 8.78 16.45 -0.48
CA ASN A 74 7.97 17.61 -0.08
C ASN A 74 7.65 17.61 1.42
N ALA A 75 7.54 16.43 2.05
CA ALA A 75 7.38 16.30 3.50
C ALA A 75 8.68 16.60 4.29
N GLY A 76 9.77 16.95 3.60
CA GLY A 76 11.03 17.37 4.21
C GLY A 76 12.04 16.24 4.42
N PHE A 77 11.95 15.17 3.63
CA PHE A 77 12.91 14.06 3.61
C PHE A 77 13.54 13.92 2.21
N PRO A 78 14.52 14.78 1.85
CA PRO A 78 15.09 14.82 0.50
C PRO A 78 16.02 13.64 0.18
N ASP A 79 16.69 13.10 1.19
CA ASP A 79 17.73 12.07 1.07
C ASP A 79 17.15 10.66 1.14
N ILE A 80 16.26 10.33 0.20
CA ILE A 80 15.62 9.00 0.16
C ILE A 80 16.23 8.09 -0.89
N GLU A 81 16.51 6.86 -0.50
CA GLU A 81 16.99 5.79 -1.38
C GLU A 81 15.81 5.13 -2.11
N GLU A 82 15.62 5.46 -3.39
CA GLU A 82 14.49 4.97 -4.18
C GLU A 82 14.50 3.44 -4.33
N ASP A 83 15.68 2.81 -4.41
CA ASP A 83 15.82 1.35 -4.53
C ASP A 83 15.21 0.60 -3.34
N ARG A 84 15.27 1.20 -2.14
CA ARG A 84 14.69 0.63 -0.92
C ARG A 84 13.17 0.78 -0.87
N LEU A 85 12.62 1.74 -1.60
CA LEU A 85 11.17 1.93 -1.69
C LEU A 85 10.53 0.92 -2.63
N GLU A 86 11.23 0.45 -3.65
CA GLU A 86 10.64 -0.37 -4.70
C GLU A 86 9.94 -1.62 -4.16
N GLY A 87 10.59 -2.37 -3.26
CA GLY A 87 10.01 -3.57 -2.66
C GLY A 87 8.77 -3.28 -1.81
N VAL A 88 8.80 -2.18 -1.04
CA VAL A 88 7.67 -1.77 -0.19
C VAL A 88 6.50 -1.32 -1.05
N ILE A 89 6.76 -0.53 -2.10
CA ILE A 89 5.71 -0.04 -3.00
C ILE A 89 5.05 -1.19 -3.74
N LYS A 90 5.82 -2.13 -4.30
CA LYS A 90 5.27 -3.34 -4.93
C LYS A 90 4.38 -4.13 -3.97
N TYR A 91 4.79 -4.26 -2.71
CA TYR A 91 3.99 -4.94 -1.70
C TYR A 91 2.70 -4.19 -1.37
N LEU A 92 2.73 -2.86 -1.27
CA LEU A 92 1.55 -2.04 -1.05
C LEU A 92 0.57 -2.08 -2.23
N GLU A 93 1.07 -2.09 -3.47
CA GLU A 93 0.24 -2.26 -4.67
C GLU A 93 -0.44 -3.64 -4.69
N PHE A 94 0.30 -4.69 -4.34
CA PHE A 94 -0.27 -6.03 -4.15
C PHE A 94 -1.39 -6.02 -3.10
N CYS A 95 -1.14 -5.43 -1.93
CA CYS A 95 -2.14 -5.33 -0.86
C CYS A 95 -3.37 -4.54 -1.31
N LEU A 96 -3.18 -3.40 -1.98
CA LEU A 96 -4.26 -2.57 -2.51
C LEU A 96 -5.17 -3.39 -3.44
N LYS A 97 -4.59 -4.19 -4.33
CA LYS A 97 -5.34 -5.10 -5.20
C LYS A 97 -6.20 -6.09 -4.41
N GLN A 98 -5.66 -6.68 -3.35
CA GLN A 98 -6.42 -7.62 -2.53
C GLN A 98 -7.54 -6.94 -1.72
N VAL A 99 -7.30 -5.70 -1.24
CA VAL A 99 -8.29 -4.91 -0.48
C VAL A 99 -9.49 -4.53 -1.34
N VAL A 100 -9.28 -4.20 -2.61
CA VAL A 100 -10.37 -3.77 -3.51
C VAL A 100 -11.05 -4.91 -4.27
N ALA A 101 -10.56 -6.14 -4.11
CA ALA A 101 -11.14 -7.31 -4.77
C ALA A 101 -12.57 -7.56 -4.28
N ASN A 102 -13.48 -7.90 -5.20
CA ASN A 102 -14.89 -8.13 -4.90
C ASN A 102 -15.26 -9.61 -5.09
N ASN A 103 -14.97 -10.41 -4.07
CA ASN A 103 -15.15 -11.87 -4.10
C ASN A 103 -16.23 -12.38 -3.11
N GLU A 104 -16.84 -11.50 -2.32
CA GLU A 104 -17.77 -11.90 -1.25
C GLU A 104 -19.05 -12.53 -1.78
N LEU A 105 -19.77 -11.83 -2.67
CA LEU A 105 -20.98 -12.37 -3.30
C LEU A 105 -20.70 -13.58 -4.21
N PRO A 106 -19.66 -13.55 -5.08
CA PRO A 106 -19.25 -14.73 -5.84
C PRO A 106 -18.98 -15.95 -4.95
N GLY A 107 -18.23 -15.79 -3.85
CA GLY A 107 -17.92 -16.89 -2.93
C GLY A 107 -19.15 -17.50 -2.25
N ILE A 108 -20.13 -16.66 -1.88
CA ILE A 108 -21.42 -17.16 -1.38
C ILE A 108 -22.16 -17.96 -2.44
N MET A 109 -22.16 -17.50 -3.69
CA MET A 109 -22.82 -18.19 -4.79
C MET A 109 -22.17 -19.56 -5.09
N GLU A 110 -20.84 -19.64 -5.07
CA GLU A 110 -20.11 -20.91 -5.18
C GLU A 110 -20.52 -21.88 -4.08
N LEU A 111 -20.57 -21.41 -2.83
CA LEU A 111 -20.97 -22.23 -1.68
C LEU A 111 -22.40 -22.74 -1.81
N LEU A 112 -23.35 -21.88 -2.21
CA LEU A 112 -24.76 -22.25 -2.41
C LEU A 112 -24.97 -23.24 -3.56
N ASN A 113 -24.09 -23.20 -4.56
CA ASN A 113 -24.05 -24.18 -5.65
C ASN A 113 -23.40 -25.52 -5.25
N GLY A 114 -23.02 -25.69 -3.97
CA GLY A 114 -22.34 -26.88 -3.47
C GLY A 114 -20.90 -27.02 -3.96
N GLN A 115 -20.28 -25.92 -4.40
CA GLN A 115 -18.89 -25.91 -4.87
C GLN A 115 -17.91 -25.71 -3.71
N PHE A 116 -16.66 -26.06 -3.97
CA PHE A 116 -15.57 -25.88 -3.01
C PHE A 116 -15.15 -24.41 -2.93
N LEU A 117 -15.33 -23.80 -1.76
CA LEU A 117 -14.85 -22.44 -1.49
C LEU A 117 -13.41 -22.46 -0.99
N MET A 118 -12.52 -21.73 -1.67
CA MET A 118 -11.09 -21.68 -1.35
C MET A 118 -10.84 -21.28 0.11
N PRO A 119 -9.96 -21.99 0.85
CA PRO A 119 -9.64 -21.64 2.23
C PRO A 119 -8.71 -20.42 2.31
N ALA A 120 -8.80 -19.70 3.43
CA ALA A 120 -7.94 -18.56 3.75
C ALA A 120 -7.58 -18.53 5.23
N PRO A 121 -6.36 -18.10 5.60
CA PRO A 121 -6.06 -17.83 7.00
C PRO A 121 -6.99 -16.72 7.51
N GLY A 122 -7.57 -16.90 8.68
CA GLY A 122 -8.23 -15.84 9.43
C GLY A 122 -7.20 -14.97 10.17
N GLY A 123 -7.52 -13.70 10.42
CA GLY A 123 -6.63 -12.81 11.17
C GLY A 123 -6.81 -11.32 10.86
N ASP A 124 -5.82 -10.54 11.24
CA ASP A 124 -5.75 -9.09 11.02
C ASP A 124 -5.09 -8.77 9.66
N PRO A 125 -5.81 -8.16 8.70
CA PRO A 125 -5.27 -7.81 7.37
C PRO A 125 -4.07 -6.86 7.38
N ILE A 126 -3.91 -6.05 8.43
CA ILE A 126 -2.79 -5.13 8.58
C ILE A 126 -1.52 -5.87 9.00
N ARG A 127 -1.67 -6.90 9.85
CA ARG A 127 -0.53 -7.73 10.31
C ARG A 127 -0.18 -8.83 9.33
N ASN A 128 -1.18 -9.40 8.66
CA ASN A 128 -1.03 -10.44 7.66
C ASN A 128 -1.96 -10.16 6.46
N PRO A 129 -1.46 -9.52 5.39
CA PRO A 129 -2.26 -9.27 4.20
C PRO A 129 -2.73 -10.52 3.44
N ASP A 130 -2.18 -11.71 3.72
CA ASP A 130 -2.58 -12.96 3.07
C ASP A 130 -4.01 -13.42 3.45
N VAL A 131 -4.61 -12.79 4.46
CA VAL A 131 -6.04 -12.96 4.79
C VAL A 131 -6.94 -12.38 3.70
N LEU A 132 -6.45 -11.42 2.91
CA LEU A 132 -7.12 -10.88 1.74
C LEU A 132 -6.76 -11.70 0.48
N PRO A 133 -7.66 -11.79 -0.52
CA PRO A 133 -8.95 -11.12 -0.60
C PRO A 133 -10.03 -11.82 0.24
N THR A 134 -11.12 -11.13 0.52
CA THR A 134 -12.29 -11.67 1.23
C THR A 134 -13.09 -12.65 0.34
N GLY A 135 -14.18 -13.22 0.84
CA GLY A 135 -14.97 -14.21 0.09
C GLY A 135 -14.35 -15.60 0.04
N ARG A 136 -13.52 -15.96 1.03
CA ARG A 136 -12.86 -17.27 1.18
C ARG A 136 -13.28 -17.95 2.49
N ASN A 137 -13.10 -19.26 2.57
CA ASN A 137 -13.40 -20.04 3.77
C ASN A 137 -12.30 -19.83 4.84
N MET A 138 -12.57 -18.95 5.82
CA MET A 138 -11.61 -18.58 6.84
C MET A 138 -11.38 -19.71 7.85
N HIS A 139 -10.12 -19.96 8.21
CA HIS A 139 -9.73 -20.89 9.27
C HIS A 139 -8.78 -20.24 10.28
N ALA A 140 -8.83 -20.71 11.53
CA ALA A 140 -7.83 -20.36 12.53
C ALA A 140 -6.55 -21.19 12.33
N LEU A 141 -5.43 -20.68 12.85
CA LEU A 141 -4.14 -21.38 12.97
C LEU A 141 -3.87 -21.74 14.42
#